data_AF-A0A920IQV9-F1
#
_entry.id   AF-A0A920IQV9-F1
#
_cell.length_a   1.000
_cell.length_b   1.000
_cell.length_c   1.000
_cell.angle_alpha   90.00
_cell.angle_beta   90.00
_cell.angle_gamma   90.00
#
_symmetry.space_group_name_H-M   'P 1'
#
loop_
_entity.id
_entity.type
_entity.pdbx_description
1 polymer ?
#
loop_
_entity_poly.entity_id
_entity_poly.type
_entity_poly.pdbx_seq_one_letter_code
_entity_poly.pdbx_strand_id
1 'polypeptide(L)'
;MNFFSKIRSEKKLESLLTDLEYPVLKVLLGMENNGVKIDQKMLVDYSKELSKRLEKLVNKAFSLSGEEFNLDSPKQLLEILFNKLNLPVLKRLQKDNLN
;
A
#
# COMPACT_ATOMS: atom_id res chain seq x y z
N MET A 1 -21.14 -6.59 -30.94
CA MET A 1 -22.11 -5.68 -30.27
C MET A 1 -21.33 -4.52 -29.66
N ASN A 2 -21.79 -3.29 -29.84
CA ASN A 2 -21.07 -2.08 -29.45
C ASN A 2 -21.42 -1.71 -27.98
N PHE A 3 -20.42 -1.47 -27.12
CA PHE A 3 -20.64 -1.19 -25.69
C PHE A 3 -21.56 0.03 -25.48
N PHE A 4 -21.35 1.09 -26.27
CA PHE A 4 -22.15 2.31 -26.21
C PHE A 4 -23.59 2.12 -26.69
N SER A 5 -23.85 1.16 -27.60
CA SER A 5 -25.23 0.88 -28.00
C SER A 5 -26.03 0.23 -26.86
N LYS A 6 -25.36 -0.53 -25.97
CA LYS A 6 -26.00 -1.13 -24.80
C LYS A 6 -26.31 -0.10 -23.70
N ILE A 7 -25.43 0.87 -23.50
CA ILE A 7 -25.67 1.97 -22.55
C ILE A 7 -26.83 2.86 -23.04
N ARG A 8 -26.86 3.20 -24.33
CA ARG A 8 -27.94 4.02 -24.92
C ARG A 8 -29.29 3.30 -24.98
N SER A 9 -29.30 1.96 -24.97
CA SER A 9 -30.56 1.21 -24.90
C SER A 9 -31.22 1.21 -23.52
N GLU A 10 -30.47 1.55 -22.46
CA GLU A 10 -30.96 1.57 -21.08
C GLU A 10 -30.96 2.99 -20.52
N LYS A 11 -32.13 3.62 -20.44
CA LYS A 11 -32.30 5.03 -20.03
C LYS A 11 -31.62 5.40 -18.70
N LYS A 12 -31.59 4.46 -17.74
CA LYS A 12 -30.92 4.66 -16.44
C LYS A 12 -29.40 4.72 -16.56
N LEU A 13 -28.82 3.88 -17.42
CA LEU A 13 -27.37 3.88 -17.68
C LEU A 13 -26.95 5.08 -18.51
N GLU A 14 -27.79 5.47 -19.47
CA GLU A 14 -27.57 6.68 -20.26
C GLU A 14 -27.55 7.94 -19.37
N SER A 15 -28.56 8.11 -18.51
CA SER A 15 -28.61 9.24 -17.56
C SER A 15 -27.45 9.23 -16.55
N LEU A 16 -27.05 8.06 -16.03
CA LEU A 16 -25.87 7.98 -15.17
C LEU A 16 -24.60 8.48 -15.88
N LEU A 17 -24.40 8.04 -17.13
CA LEU A 17 -23.23 8.43 -17.92
C LEU A 17 -23.24 9.93 -18.26
N THR A 18 -24.38 10.47 -18.68
CA THR A 18 -24.47 11.87 -19.12
C THR A 18 -24.54 12.86 -17.97
N ASP A 19 -25.26 12.52 -16.91
CA ASP A 19 -25.65 13.47 -15.87
C ASP A 19 -24.71 13.42 -14.67
N LEU A 20 -23.95 12.31 -14.51
CA LEU A 20 -22.98 12.15 -13.43
C LEU A 20 -21.55 11.93 -13.97
N GLU A 21 -21.32 10.86 -14.72
CA GLU A 21 -19.96 10.44 -15.09
C GLU A 21 -19.24 11.49 -15.96
N TYR A 22 -19.90 12.05 -16.98
CA TYR A 22 -19.29 13.09 -17.82
C TYR A 22 -19.00 14.41 -17.08
N PRO A 23 -19.92 14.95 -16.25
CA PRO A 23 -19.59 16.07 -15.37
C PRO A 23 -18.42 15.80 -14.42
N VAL A 24 -18.41 14.62 -13.77
CA VAL A 24 -17.32 14.22 -12.86
C VAL A 24 -15.99 14.14 -13.60
N LEU A 25 -15.96 13.57 -14.81
CA LEU A 25 -14.76 13.51 -15.64
C LEU A 25 -14.18 14.90 -15.90
N LYS A 26 -15.02 15.90 -16.19
CA LYS A 26 -14.56 17.29 -16.40
C LYS A 26 -13.92 17.88 -15.14
N VAL A 27 -14.49 17.59 -13.98
CA VAL A 27 -13.94 18.03 -12.69
C VAL A 27 -12.59 17.35 -12.43
N LEU A 28 -12.49 16.04 -12.64
CA LEU A 28 -11.25 15.28 -12.48
C LEU A 28 -10.13 15.81 -13.39
N LEU A 29 -10.42 16.06 -14.67
CA LEU A 29 -9.46 16.67 -15.58
C LEU A 29 -8.97 18.05 -15.10
N GLY A 30 -9.87 18.86 -14.52
CA GLY A 30 -9.50 20.13 -13.91
C GLY A 30 -8.58 19.96 -12.70
N MET A 31 -8.91 19.01 -11.81
CA MET A 31 -8.11 18.70 -10.63
C MET A 31 -6.72 18.15 -11.00
N GLU A 32 -6.66 17.25 -11.97
CA GLU A 32 -5.41 16.65 -12.47
C GLU A 32 -4.50 17.69 -13.11
N ASN A 33 -5.03 18.56 -13.97
CA ASN A 33 -4.26 19.63 -14.60
C ASN A 33 -3.77 20.68 -13.60
N ASN A 34 -4.55 20.98 -12.56
CA ASN A 34 -4.13 21.87 -11.49
C ASN A 34 -3.02 21.24 -10.63
N GLY A 35 -3.11 19.93 -10.40
CA GLY A 35 -2.18 19.18 -9.56
C GLY A 35 -2.24 19.61 -8.09
N VAL A 36 -1.24 19.14 -7.34
CA VAL A 36 -1.05 19.46 -5.92
C VAL A 36 0.37 19.97 -5.73
N LYS A 37 0.51 21.12 -5.06
CA LYS A 37 1.83 21.68 -4.74
C LYS A 37 2.46 20.86 -3.62
N ILE A 38 3.66 20.34 -3.87
CA ILE A 38 4.42 19.54 -2.91
C ILE A 38 5.64 20.33 -2.44
N ASP A 39 5.90 20.32 -1.13
CA ASP A 39 7.17 20.77 -0.56
C ASP A 39 8.20 19.64 -0.63
N GLN A 40 9.04 19.69 -1.67
CA GLN A 40 10.07 18.68 -1.90
C GLN A 40 11.10 18.63 -0.77
N LYS A 41 11.47 19.78 -0.19
CA LYS A 41 12.50 19.83 0.85
C LYS A 41 11.98 19.15 2.12
N MET A 42 10.75 19.47 2.52
CA MET A 42 10.11 18.82 3.65
C MET A 42 10.03 17.29 3.47
N LEU A 43 9.64 16.81 2.28
CA LEU A 43 9.58 15.37 2.01
C LEU A 43 10.96 14.69 2.10
N VAL A 44 12.01 15.34 1.60
CA VAL A 44 13.38 14.82 1.70
C VAL A 44 13.85 14.76 3.15
N ASP A 45 13.59 15.81 3.92
CA ASP A 45 13.97 15.86 5.33
C ASP A 45 13.20 14.81 6.16
N TYR A 46 11.91 14.64 5.87
CA TYR A 46 11.08 13.61 6.50
C TYR A 46 11.50 12.20 6.12
N SER A 47 11.85 11.96 4.84
CA SER A 47 12.41 10.69 4.39
C SER A 47 13.68 10.31 5.16
N LYS A 48 14.61 11.25 5.34
CA LYS A 48 15.82 11.04 6.14
C LYS A 48 15.52 10.72 7.61
N GLU A 49 14.53 11.38 8.20
CA GLU A 49 14.11 11.09 9.56
C GLU A 49 13.55 9.67 9.69
N LEU A 50 12.69 9.26 8.75
CA LEU A 50 12.13 7.91 8.72
C LEU A 50 13.22 6.85 8.55
N SER A 51 14.20 7.06 7.65
CA SER A 51 15.34 6.14 7.48
C SER A 51 16.13 5.97 8.78
N LYS A 52 16.44 7.06 9.49
CA LYS A 52 17.14 6.99 10.78
C LYS A 52 16.33 6.26 11.85
N ARG A 53 15.00 6.43 11.86
CA ARG A 53 14.11 5.72 12.78
C ARG A 53 14.06 4.23 12.45
N LEU A 54 13.99 3.88 11.16
CA LEU A 54 14.02 2.50 10.69
C LEU A 54 15.33 1.81 11.08
N GLU A 55 16.48 2.41 10.79
CA GLU A 55 17.80 1.86 11.18
C GLU A 55 17.87 1.55 12.68
N LYS A 56 17.39 2.47 13.53
CA LYS A 56 17.35 2.24 14.98
C LYS A 56 16.46 1.06 15.36
N LEU A 57 15.31 0.92 14.72
CA LEU A 57 14.38 -0.20 14.96
C LEU A 57 14.95 -1.53 14.47
N VAL A 58 15.57 -1.54 13.29
CA VAL A 58 16.23 -2.73 12.73
C VAL A 58 17.36 -3.20 13.64
N ASN A 59 18.25 -2.29 14.06
CA ASN A 59 19.32 -2.64 14.98
C ASN A 59 18.80 -3.14 16.33
N LYS A 60 17.70 -2.57 16.83
CA LYS A 60 17.03 -3.05 18.03
C LYS A 60 16.45 -4.45 17.83
N ALA A 61 15.83 -4.72 16.68
CA ALA A 61 15.33 -6.05 16.35
C ALA A 61 16.45 -7.08 16.32
N PHE A 62 17.56 -6.78 15.64
CA PHE A 62 18.75 -7.65 15.58
C PHE A 62 19.38 -7.88 16.95
N SER A 63 19.44 -6.85 17.79
CA SER A 63 19.94 -6.97 19.16
C SER A 63 19.05 -7.87 20.02
N LEU A 64 17.73 -7.83 19.81
CA LEU A 64 16.76 -8.65 20.54
C LEU A 64 16.75 -10.10 20.03
N SER A 65 16.96 -10.34 18.74
CA SER A 65 17.03 -11.69 18.15
C SER A 65 18.40 -12.35 18.33
N GLY A 66 19.46 -11.56 18.57
CA GLY A 66 20.84 -12.04 18.67
C GLY A 66 21.48 -12.35 17.31
N GLU A 67 20.81 -12.02 16.21
CA GLU A 67 21.34 -12.18 14.84
C GLU A 67 20.66 -11.22 13.86
N GLU A 68 21.33 -10.98 12.74
CA GLU A 68 20.76 -10.27 11.61
C GLU A 68 19.90 -11.18 10.74
N PHE A 69 18.77 -10.66 10.28
CA PHE A 69 17.86 -11.37 9.38
C PHE A 69 17.13 -10.38 8.48
N ASN A 70 16.57 -10.89 7.38
CA ASN A 70 15.77 -10.09 6.47
C ASN A 70 14.35 -9.89 7.02
N LEU A 71 14.06 -8.67 7.49
CA LEU A 71 12.76 -8.25 8.00
C LEU A 71 11.64 -8.32 6.94
N ASP A 72 11.99 -8.20 5.66
CA ASP A 72 11.03 -8.30 4.55
C ASP A 72 10.73 -9.75 4.17
N SER A 73 11.45 -10.73 4.73
CA SER A 73 11.20 -12.14 4.50
C SER A 73 10.27 -12.71 5.58
N PRO A 74 9.01 -13.06 5.25
CA PRO A 74 8.10 -13.68 6.21
C PRO A 74 8.69 -14.96 6.79
N LYS A 75 9.42 -15.74 5.98
CA LYS A 75 10.04 -17.00 6.41
C LYS A 75 11.05 -16.78 7.54
N GLN A 76 11.96 -15.84 7.37
CA GLN A 76 13.00 -15.56 8.37
C GLN A 76 12.38 -14.94 9.63
N LEU A 77 11.41 -14.04 9.49
CA LEU A 77 10.70 -13.47 10.63
C LEU A 77 9.98 -14.54 11.47
N LEU A 78 9.34 -15.52 10.82
CA LEU A 78 8.70 -16.65 11.51
C LEU A 78 9.71 -17.49 12.29
N GLU A 79 10.87 -17.77 11.69
CA GLU A 79 11.95 -18.52 12.34
C GLU A 79 12.47 -17.78 13.59
N ILE A 80 12.72 -16.48 13.49
CA ILE A 80 13.15 -15.66 14.63
C ILE A 80 12.09 -15.66 15.74
N LEU A 81 10.84 -15.34 15.42
CA LEU A 81 9.78 -15.15 16.42
C LEU A 81 9.41 -16.45 17.14
N PHE A 82 9.31 -17.56 16.41
CA PHE A 82 8.74 -18.80 16.94
C PHE A 82 9.79 -19.86 17.27
N ASN A 83 10.90 -19.92 16.56
CA ASN A 83 11.95 -20.91 16.85
C ASN A 83 13.01 -20.35 17.78
N LYS A 84 13.48 -19.11 17.56
CA LYS A 84 14.53 -18.51 18.40
C LYS A 84 13.98 -17.86 19.66
N LEU A 85 12.98 -17.00 19.52
CA LEU A 85 12.39 -16.28 20.64
C LEU A 85 11.30 -17.08 21.37
N ASN A 86 10.93 -18.26 20.84
CA ASN A 86 9.94 -19.17 21.43
C ASN A 86 8.62 -18.49 21.83
N LEU A 87 8.19 -17.49 21.06
CA LEU A 87 6.94 -16.77 21.35
C LEU A 87 5.74 -17.66 21.02
N PRO A 88 4.60 -17.50 21.71
CA PRO A 88 3.40 -18.29 21.40
C PRO A 88 2.79 -17.87 20.05
N VAL A 89 2.34 -18.85 19.26
CA VAL A 89 1.61 -18.58 18.01
C VAL A 89 0.19 -18.12 18.33
N LEU A 90 -0.05 -16.81 18.26
CA LEU A 90 -1.35 -16.20 18.62
C LEU A 90 -2.41 -16.33 17.51
N LYS A 91 -2.02 -16.63 16.26
CA LYS A 91 -2.96 -16.76 15.12
C LYS A 91 -2.40 -17.74 14.07
N ARG A 92 -3.26 -18.57 13.47
CA ARG A 92 -2.87 -19.54 12.42
C ARG A 92 -2.31 -18.79 11.21
N LEU A 93 -1.01 -18.93 10.98
CA LEU A 93 -0.34 -18.42 9.78
C LEU A 93 -0.60 -19.40 8.63
N GLN A 94 -1.18 -18.92 7.53
CA GLN A 94 -1.39 -19.75 6.34
C GLN A 94 -0.04 -20.01 5.68
N LYS A 95 0.25 -21.29 5.39
CA LYS A 95 1.55 -21.77 4.92
C LYS A 95 1.75 -21.61 3.40
N ASP A 96 0.79 -20.97 2.72
CA ASP A 96 0.60 -21.06 1.26
C ASP A 96 1.46 -20.10 0.43
N ASN A 97 2.26 -19.22 1.05
CA ASN A 97 3.16 -18.29 0.33
C ASN A 97 4.66 -18.62 0.53
N LEU A 98 5.00 -19.91 0.73
CA LEU A 98 6.38 -20.38 0.94
C LEU A 98 6.84 -21.28 -0.20
N ASN A 99 6.84 -20.76 -1.43
CA ASN A 99 7.65 -21.24 -2.55
C ASN A 99 8.24 -20.05 -3.31
#